data_AF-A0A6A2Z5T4-F1
#
_entry.id   AF-A0A6A2Z5T4-F1
#
_cell.length_a   1.000
_cell.length_b   1.000
_cell.length_c   1.000
_cell.angle_alpha   90.00
_cell.angle_beta   90.00
_cell.angle_gamma   90.00
#
_symmetry.space_group_name_H-M   'P 1'
#
loop_
_entity.id
_entity.type
_entity.pdbx_description
1 polymer ?
#
loop_
_entity_poly.entity_id
_entity_poly.type
_entity_poly.pdbx_seq_one_letter_code
_entity_poly.pdbx_strand_id
1 'polypeptide(L)'
;MRGKTGPNITCWVPQDMACDTFLKIVQKCKRKFVIVQVGENEPFVSELLSALAATVADLEPHHIHTFYESVGHMIQAEPDSFKRDEYLQRLMALPNQVLVVKQKLGEIIGKSRQSIDALKDQDVIRTVLNILHTNTSVASSLGTYFLSQISLIFLDMLNVYRMYSELISSSIVEGGPFASKTSYVKLLRFVKRETLKLTETFLDKAEDQSQIGKQFVPPMMDPVLGDYARNLPDARECLIKNHLLD
;
A
#
# COMPACT_ATOMS: atom_id res chain seq x y z
N MET A 1 20.51 -10.13 -43.26
CA MET A 1 19.19 -9.50 -43.05
C MET A 1 18.61 -10.02 -41.75
N ARG A 2 18.35 -9.09 -40.83
CA ARG A 2 17.55 -9.15 -39.58
C ARG A 2 17.65 -10.41 -38.71
N GLY A 3 18.53 -10.31 -37.71
CA GLY A 3 18.46 -11.08 -36.48
C GLY A 3 17.19 -10.75 -35.70
N LYS A 4 16.61 -11.78 -35.09
CA LYS A 4 15.51 -11.68 -34.14
C LYS A 4 16.09 -11.27 -32.78
N THR A 5 15.84 -10.03 -32.37
CA THR A 5 16.03 -9.59 -30.99
C THR A 5 14.90 -10.17 -30.13
N GLY A 6 15.19 -11.22 -29.36
CA GLY A 6 14.35 -11.64 -28.24
C GLY A 6 14.57 -10.71 -27.03
N PRO A 7 13.63 -10.64 -26.08
CA PRO A 7 13.79 -9.80 -24.89
C PRO A 7 14.92 -10.33 -24.01
N ASN A 8 15.76 -9.41 -23.52
CA ASN A 8 16.90 -9.69 -22.63
C ASN A 8 16.41 -10.25 -21.28
N ILE A 9 16.66 -11.53 -21.03
CA ILE A 9 16.26 -12.25 -19.79
C ILE A 9 17.30 -12.08 -18.66
N THR A 10 18.44 -11.44 -18.89
CA THR A 10 19.60 -11.53 -17.98
C THR A 10 19.75 -10.43 -16.92
N CYS A 11 18.99 -9.32 -16.98
CA CYS A 11 19.12 -8.24 -15.97
C CYS A 11 18.16 -8.36 -14.77
N TRP A 12 17.08 -9.15 -14.87
CA TRP A 12 15.98 -9.17 -13.88
C TRP A 12 16.20 -10.20 -12.76
N VAL A 13 16.83 -11.32 -13.11
CA VAL A 13 17.10 -12.45 -12.20
C VAL A 13 17.94 -12.08 -10.98
N PRO A 14 18.99 -11.23 -11.08
CA PRO A 14 19.82 -10.88 -9.93
C PRO A 14 19.07 -10.09 -8.85
N GLN A 15 18.20 -9.15 -9.24
CA GLN A 15 17.45 -8.31 -8.30
C GLN A 15 16.31 -9.08 -7.62
N ASP A 16 15.58 -9.92 -8.37
CA ASP A 16 14.56 -10.83 -7.82
C ASP A 16 15.17 -11.75 -6.76
N MET A 17 16.27 -12.44 -7.12
CA MET A 17 16.95 -13.36 -6.21
C MET A 17 17.54 -12.63 -5.00
N ALA A 18 18.04 -11.40 -5.17
CA ALA A 18 18.57 -10.60 -4.07
C ALA A 18 17.48 -10.21 -3.07
N CYS A 19 16.34 -9.71 -3.53
CA CYS A 19 15.23 -9.32 -2.65
C CYS A 19 14.64 -10.52 -1.90
N ASP A 20 14.45 -11.66 -2.58
CA ASP A 20 13.97 -12.90 -1.94
C ASP A 20 14.95 -13.44 -0.90
N THR A 21 16.25 -13.39 -1.21
CA THR A 21 17.29 -13.83 -0.29
C THR A 21 17.35 -12.91 0.92
N PHE A 22 17.26 -11.60 0.71
CA PHE A 22 17.20 -10.61 1.78
C PHE A 22 16.01 -10.87 2.70
N LEU A 23 14.79 -11.02 2.15
CA LEU A 23 13.59 -11.33 2.93
C LEU A 23 13.77 -12.59 3.78
N LYS A 24 14.30 -13.68 3.19
CA LYS A 24 14.55 -14.94 3.91
C LYS A 24 15.55 -14.77 5.06
N ILE A 25 16.64 -14.04 4.84
CA ILE A 25 17.64 -13.76 5.89
C ILE A 25 16.96 -12.99 7.02
N VAL A 26 16.21 -11.94 6.70
CA VAL A 26 15.54 -11.11 7.69
C VAL A 26 14.53 -11.91 8.49
N GLN A 27 13.71 -12.73 7.86
CA GLN A 27 12.74 -13.57 8.56
C GLN A 27 13.39 -14.53 9.57
N LYS A 28 14.61 -15.02 9.30
CA LYS A 28 15.35 -15.91 10.21
C LYS A 28 16.12 -15.15 11.28
N CYS A 29 16.62 -13.95 10.98
CA CYS A 29 17.59 -13.24 11.82
C CYS A 29 17.14 -11.84 12.28
N LYS A 30 15.86 -11.47 12.13
CA LYS A 30 15.31 -10.10 12.38
C LYS A 30 15.82 -9.40 13.63
N ARG A 31 15.97 -10.11 14.75
CA ARG A 31 16.47 -9.56 16.02
C ARG A 31 17.90 -9.01 15.94
N LYS A 32 18.72 -9.51 15.02
CA LYS A 32 20.11 -9.04 14.82
C LYS A 32 20.17 -7.65 14.19
N PHE A 33 19.12 -7.24 13.48
CA PHE A 33 19.08 -5.94 12.80
C PHE A 33 18.69 -4.78 13.72
N VAL A 34 18.04 -5.08 14.84
CA VAL A 34 17.55 -4.09 15.83
C VAL A 34 18.46 -3.96 17.06
N ILE A 35 19.50 -4.79 17.16
CA ILE A 35 20.52 -4.66 18.22
C ILE A 35 21.81 -4.10 17.62
N VAL A 36 22.53 -3.32 18.42
CA VAL A 36 23.88 -2.87 18.07
C VAL A 36 24.82 -4.08 18.06
N GLN A 37 25.51 -4.31 16.94
CA GLN A 37 26.50 -5.36 16.82
C GLN A 37 27.86 -4.90 17.36
N VAL A 38 28.75 -5.85 17.66
CA VAL A 38 30.09 -5.54 18.16
C VAL A 38 30.87 -4.75 17.11
N GLY A 39 31.35 -3.56 17.48
CA GLY A 39 32.10 -2.67 16.58
C GLY A 39 31.24 -1.64 15.86
N GLU A 40 29.92 -1.71 15.98
CA GLU A 40 28.98 -0.75 15.39
C GLU A 40 28.53 0.30 16.41
N ASN A 41 28.14 1.48 15.93
CA ASN A 41 27.65 2.57 16.77
C ASN A 41 26.13 2.57 16.94
N GLU A 42 25.39 1.99 15.98
CA GLU A 42 23.93 1.94 15.98
C GLU A 42 23.42 0.60 15.41
N PRO A 43 22.14 0.24 15.60
CA PRO A 43 21.56 -0.93 14.97
C PRO A 43 21.50 -0.78 13.45
N PHE A 44 21.75 -1.86 12.71
CA PHE A 44 21.74 -1.84 11.24
C PHE A 44 20.43 -1.33 10.66
N VAL A 45 19.28 -1.59 11.30
CA VAL A 45 17.99 -1.05 10.82
C VAL A 45 17.99 0.47 10.77
N SER A 46 18.68 1.15 11.69
CA SER A 46 18.78 2.61 11.70
C SER A 46 19.63 3.12 10.54
N GLU A 47 20.77 2.49 10.26
CA GLU A 47 21.60 2.82 9.09
C GLU A 47 20.84 2.59 7.79
N LEU A 48 20.16 1.44 7.67
CA LEU A 48 19.35 1.06 6.51
C LEU A 48 18.26 2.10 6.23
N LEU A 49 17.56 2.56 7.28
CA LEU A 49 16.51 3.57 7.16
C LEU A 49 17.06 4.94 6.76
N SER A 50 18.29 5.29 7.16
CA SER A 50 18.97 6.50 6.72
C SER A 50 19.37 6.45 5.23
N ALA A 51 19.75 5.26 4.74
CA ALA A 51 20.13 5.03 3.35
C ALA A 51 18.96 4.65 2.43
N LEU A 52 17.74 4.56 2.97
CA LEU A 52 16.56 3.97 2.30
C LEU A 52 16.34 4.48 0.88
N ALA A 53 16.38 5.80 0.68
CA ALA A 53 16.14 6.43 -0.62
C ALA A 53 17.15 5.99 -1.68
N ALA A 54 18.42 5.84 -1.30
CA ALA A 54 19.46 5.36 -2.20
C ALA A 54 19.31 3.86 -2.47
N THR A 55 18.95 3.07 -1.45
CA THR A 55 18.78 1.61 -1.58
C THR A 55 17.65 1.23 -2.54
N VAL A 56 16.54 1.99 -2.55
CA VAL A 56 15.37 1.66 -3.37
C VAL A 56 15.35 2.36 -4.74
N ALA A 57 16.30 3.26 -5.03
CA ALA A 57 16.29 4.07 -6.24
C ALA A 57 16.36 3.25 -7.54
N ASP A 58 17.12 2.15 -7.52
CA ASP A 58 17.35 1.27 -8.68
C ASP A 58 16.47 0.01 -8.66
N LEU A 59 15.50 -0.05 -7.74
CA LEU A 59 14.59 -1.18 -7.58
C LEU A 59 13.30 -0.97 -8.36
N GLU A 60 12.77 -2.09 -8.86
CA GLU A 60 11.47 -2.11 -9.52
C GLU A 60 10.33 -2.18 -8.49
N PRO A 61 9.10 -1.80 -8.86
CA PRO A 61 8.01 -1.70 -7.89
C PRO A 61 7.80 -2.96 -7.02
N HIS A 62 7.88 -4.15 -7.60
CA HIS A 62 7.70 -5.39 -6.83
C HIS A 62 8.88 -5.65 -5.88
N HIS A 63 10.12 -5.35 -6.28
CA HIS A 63 11.29 -5.42 -5.40
C HIS A 63 11.19 -4.44 -4.25
N ILE A 64 10.69 -3.22 -4.52
CA ILE A 64 10.43 -2.22 -3.48
C ILE A 64 9.45 -2.81 -2.45
N HIS A 65 8.33 -3.41 -2.89
CA HIS A 65 7.35 -4.00 -1.96
C HIS A 65 7.99 -5.11 -1.08
N THR A 66 8.75 -6.02 -1.68
CA THR A 66 9.47 -7.09 -0.95
C THR A 66 10.54 -6.54 0.01
N PHE A 67 11.23 -5.46 -0.38
CA PHE A 67 12.19 -4.79 0.47
C PHE A 67 11.51 -4.16 1.68
N TYR A 68 10.41 -3.43 1.49
CA TYR A 68 9.63 -2.84 2.58
C TYR A 68 9.05 -3.91 3.52
N GLU A 69 8.59 -5.05 2.98
CA GLU A 69 8.17 -6.21 3.77
C GLU A 69 9.31 -6.71 4.67
N SER A 70 10.51 -6.84 4.10
CA SER A 70 11.72 -7.27 4.82
C SER A 70 12.02 -6.30 5.97
N VAL A 71 12.06 -5.00 5.72
CA VAL A 71 12.32 -4.01 6.79
C VAL A 71 11.21 -4.03 7.84
N GLY A 72 9.95 -4.22 7.45
CA GLY A 72 8.83 -4.40 8.39
C GLY A 72 9.05 -5.58 9.35
N HIS A 73 9.61 -6.70 8.88
CA HIS A 73 10.01 -7.80 9.77
C HIS A 73 11.13 -7.44 10.75
N MET A 74 12.07 -6.57 10.36
CA MET A 74 13.10 -6.07 11.29
C MET A 74 12.45 -5.22 12.38
N ILE A 75 11.65 -4.23 11.98
CA ILE A 75 10.98 -3.29 12.90
C ILE A 75 10.06 -4.05 13.87
N GLN A 76 9.36 -5.09 13.41
CA GLN A 76 8.54 -5.95 14.27
C GLN A 76 9.35 -6.56 15.44
N ALA A 77 10.63 -6.82 15.24
CA ALA A 77 11.50 -7.43 16.24
C ALA A 77 12.03 -6.45 17.30
N GLU A 78 11.82 -5.14 17.13
CA GLU A 78 12.21 -4.11 18.09
C GLU A 78 11.32 -4.20 19.35
N PRO A 79 11.90 -4.47 20.54
CA PRO A 79 11.13 -4.55 21.78
C PRO A 79 10.67 -3.19 22.31
N ASP A 80 11.40 -2.10 22.04
CA ASP A 80 11.04 -0.76 22.50
C ASP A 80 9.95 -0.17 21.59
N SER A 81 8.76 0.09 22.16
CA SER A 81 7.64 0.64 21.41
C SER A 81 7.93 2.00 20.78
N PHE A 82 8.68 2.87 21.47
CA PHE A 82 8.98 4.20 20.97
C PHE A 82 9.95 4.13 19.78
N LYS A 83 10.99 3.30 19.87
CA LYS A 83 11.92 3.08 18.76
C LYS A 83 11.24 2.42 17.58
N ARG A 84 10.36 1.44 17.84
CA ARG A 84 9.60 0.78 16.79
C ARG A 84 8.73 1.77 16.01
N ASP A 85 8.05 2.67 16.71
CA ASP A 85 7.24 3.72 16.09
C ASP A 85 8.12 4.72 15.32
N GLU A 86 9.28 5.11 15.86
CA GLU A 86 10.27 5.95 15.16
C GLU A 86 10.74 5.29 13.85
N TYR A 87 11.11 4.00 13.91
CA TYR A 87 11.54 3.25 12.73
C TYR A 87 10.42 3.09 11.70
N LEU A 88 9.18 2.87 12.15
CA LEU A 88 8.03 2.83 11.26
C LEU A 88 7.80 4.18 10.57
N GLN A 89 7.91 5.28 11.31
CA GLN A 89 7.81 6.64 10.73
C GLN A 89 8.90 6.89 9.69
N ARG A 90 10.14 6.46 9.94
CA ARG A 90 11.26 6.58 9.00
C ARG A 90 11.09 5.68 7.77
N LEU A 91 10.64 4.44 7.95
CA LEU A 91 10.35 3.52 6.84
C LEU A 91 9.26 4.07 5.94
N MET A 92 8.18 4.51 6.57
CA MET A 92 7.04 5.08 5.86
C MET A 92 7.28 6.51 5.46
N ALA A 93 8.43 7.14 5.78
CA ALA A 93 8.69 8.53 5.43
C ALA A 93 8.64 8.76 3.92
N LEU A 94 9.18 7.87 3.08
CA LEU A 94 9.10 8.04 1.62
C LEU A 94 7.69 7.79 1.08
N PRO A 95 6.98 6.69 1.37
CA PRO A 95 5.57 6.52 0.98
C PRO A 95 4.67 7.61 1.56
N ASN A 96 4.94 8.06 2.78
CA ASN A 96 4.25 9.14 3.47
C ASN A 96 4.62 10.49 2.86
N GLN A 97 5.84 10.70 2.39
CA GLN A 97 6.27 11.90 1.68
C GLN A 97 5.72 11.91 0.26
N VAL A 98 5.55 10.75 -0.38
CA VAL A 98 4.77 10.62 -1.62
C VAL A 98 3.27 10.84 -1.31
N LEU A 99 2.79 10.44 -0.13
CA LEU A 99 1.51 10.88 0.42
C LEU A 99 1.50 12.37 0.79
N VAL A 100 2.63 13.02 1.08
CA VAL A 100 2.79 14.49 1.23
C VAL A 100 2.87 15.17 -0.15
N VAL A 101 3.41 14.50 -1.16
CA VAL A 101 3.21 14.85 -2.58
C VAL A 101 1.74 14.68 -2.96
N LYS A 102 0.99 13.83 -2.25
CA LYS A 102 -0.49 13.82 -2.28
C LYS A 102 -1.16 14.76 -1.26
N GLN A 103 -0.46 15.32 -0.27
CA GLN A 103 -0.95 16.47 0.51
C GLN A 103 -1.01 17.71 -0.39
N LYS A 104 -0.18 17.77 -1.45
CA LYS A 104 -0.39 18.63 -2.63
C LYS A 104 -1.66 18.29 -3.44
N LEU A 105 -2.08 17.01 -3.46
CA LEU A 105 -3.45 16.64 -3.89
C LEU A 105 -4.51 17.15 -2.88
N GLY A 106 -4.18 17.28 -1.60
CA GLY A 106 -5.01 17.90 -0.56
C GLY A 106 -5.27 19.40 -0.77
N GLU A 107 -4.28 20.18 -1.21
CA GLU A 107 -4.48 21.58 -1.64
C GLU A 107 -5.39 21.68 -2.88
N ILE A 108 -5.40 20.64 -3.72
CA ILE A 108 -6.32 20.46 -4.84
C ILE A 108 -7.73 20.05 -4.36
N ILE A 109 -7.83 19.20 -3.33
CA ILE A 109 -9.09 18.67 -2.76
C ILE A 109 -9.82 19.70 -1.87
N GLY A 110 -9.14 20.74 -1.41
CA GLY A 110 -9.75 21.81 -0.61
C GLY A 110 -10.42 22.95 -1.38
N LYS A 111 -10.20 23.11 -2.71
CA LYS A 111 -10.62 24.36 -3.38
C LYS A 111 -11.19 24.34 -4.81
N SER A 112 -11.22 23.27 -5.61
CA SER A 112 -11.86 23.41 -6.94
C SER A 112 -12.24 22.10 -7.64
N ARG A 113 -13.17 22.22 -8.61
CA ARG A 113 -13.55 21.18 -9.60
C ARG A 113 -12.38 20.60 -10.42
N GLN A 114 -11.14 21.06 -10.24
CA GLN A 114 -9.93 20.60 -10.95
C GLN A 114 -9.30 19.34 -10.33
N SER A 115 -9.71 18.93 -9.13
CA SER A 115 -9.18 17.76 -8.40
C SER A 115 -9.52 16.42 -9.01
N ILE A 116 -10.69 16.32 -9.63
CA ILE A 116 -11.17 15.07 -10.23
C ILE A 116 -10.36 14.73 -11.49
N ASP A 117 -9.91 15.73 -12.24
CA ASP A 117 -9.19 15.48 -13.51
C ASP A 117 -7.79 14.93 -13.27
N ALA A 118 -7.10 15.37 -12.21
CA ALA A 118 -5.82 14.78 -11.81
C ALA A 118 -5.94 13.31 -11.39
N LEU A 119 -7.07 12.93 -10.77
CA LEU A 119 -7.32 11.54 -10.36
C LEU A 119 -7.68 10.62 -11.53
N LYS A 120 -8.09 11.19 -12.69
CA LYS A 120 -8.30 10.41 -13.93
C LYS A 120 -6.97 10.05 -14.61
N ASP A 121 -5.87 10.68 -14.24
CA ASP A 121 -4.56 10.38 -14.81
C ASP A 121 -4.12 8.96 -14.43
N GLN A 122 -3.80 8.15 -15.44
CA GLN A 122 -3.40 6.76 -15.24
C GLN A 122 -2.11 6.61 -14.45
N ASP A 123 -1.19 7.56 -14.56
CA ASP A 123 0.07 7.51 -13.83
C ASP A 123 -0.16 7.80 -12.35
N VAL A 124 -1.06 8.75 -12.03
CA VAL A 124 -1.51 8.98 -10.66
C VAL A 124 -2.18 7.74 -10.08
N ILE A 125 -3.05 7.07 -10.86
CA ILE A 125 -3.72 5.84 -10.42
C ILE A 125 -2.68 4.73 -10.12
N ARG A 126 -1.65 4.56 -10.97
CA ARG A 126 -0.56 3.60 -10.73
C ARG A 126 0.26 3.94 -9.51
N THR A 127 0.55 5.23 -9.28
CA THR A 127 1.22 5.67 -8.06
C THR A 127 0.40 5.35 -6.82
N VAL A 128 -0.93 5.54 -6.85
CA VAL A 128 -1.82 5.13 -5.74
C VAL A 128 -1.70 3.63 -5.46
N LEU A 129 -1.73 2.81 -6.50
CA LEU A 129 -1.59 1.35 -6.36
C LEU A 129 -0.27 0.95 -5.72
N ASN A 130 0.85 1.52 -6.17
CA ASN A 130 2.16 1.22 -5.59
C ASN A 130 2.21 1.59 -4.10
N ILE A 131 1.63 2.73 -3.69
CA ILE A 131 1.55 3.10 -2.27
C ILE A 131 0.72 2.09 -1.48
N LEU A 132 -0.44 1.66 -1.99
CA LEU A 132 -1.29 0.67 -1.33
C LEU A 132 -0.58 -0.68 -1.18
N HIS A 133 0.13 -1.12 -2.22
CA HIS A 133 0.92 -2.35 -2.19
C HIS A 133 2.06 -2.27 -1.18
N THR A 134 2.84 -1.17 -1.16
CA THR A 134 3.89 -0.96 -0.15
C THR A 134 3.31 -1.02 1.26
N ASN A 135 2.19 -0.33 1.52
CA ASN A 135 1.54 -0.37 2.83
C ASN A 135 1.04 -1.79 3.16
N THR A 136 0.55 -2.54 2.19
CA THR A 136 0.10 -3.94 2.38
C THR A 136 1.27 -4.85 2.76
N SER A 137 2.42 -4.68 2.10
CA SER A 137 3.66 -5.40 2.42
C SER A 137 4.22 -5.07 3.81
N VAL A 138 4.08 -3.82 4.27
CA VAL A 138 4.49 -3.46 5.64
C VAL A 138 3.47 -3.97 6.67
N ALA A 139 2.17 -3.87 6.38
CA ALA A 139 1.12 -4.39 7.26
C ALA A 139 1.24 -5.90 7.48
N SER A 140 1.54 -6.66 6.42
CA SER A 140 1.67 -8.13 6.50
C SER A 140 2.83 -8.58 7.39
N SER A 141 3.95 -7.86 7.37
CA SER A 141 5.17 -8.22 8.11
C SER A 141 5.20 -7.67 9.54
N LEU A 142 4.64 -6.48 9.75
CA LEU A 142 4.66 -5.77 11.02
C LEU A 142 3.49 -6.14 11.94
N GLY A 143 2.33 -6.46 11.35
CA GLY A 143 1.11 -6.85 12.05
C GLY A 143 0.49 -5.74 12.90
N THR A 144 0.11 -6.03 14.14
CA THR A 144 -0.62 -5.08 15.01
C THR A 144 0.09 -3.74 15.20
N TYR A 145 1.43 -3.71 15.09
CA TYR A 145 2.22 -2.48 15.23
C TYR A 145 2.11 -1.53 14.03
N PHE A 146 1.44 -1.97 12.95
CA PHE A 146 1.07 -1.11 11.83
C PHE A 146 -0.10 -0.16 12.15
N LEU A 147 -0.75 -0.32 13.31
CA LEU A 147 -1.93 0.46 13.71
C LEU A 147 -1.71 1.98 13.61
N SER A 148 -0.54 2.47 14.03
CA SER A 148 -0.21 3.92 13.99
C SER A 148 -0.18 4.45 12.54
N GLN A 149 0.41 3.70 11.62
CA GLN A 149 0.47 4.06 10.21
C GLN A 149 -0.88 3.95 9.50
N ILE A 150 -1.62 2.85 9.68
CA ILE A 150 -2.91 2.71 9.00
C ILE A 150 -3.91 3.75 9.49
N SER A 151 -3.93 4.05 10.80
CA SER A 151 -4.80 5.09 11.36
C SER A 151 -4.52 6.47 10.76
N LEU A 152 -3.25 6.77 10.43
CA LEU A 152 -2.85 8.01 9.79
C LEU A 152 -3.43 8.15 8.37
N ILE A 153 -3.47 7.07 7.60
CA ILE A 153 -3.84 7.10 6.16
C ILE A 153 -5.29 6.66 5.89
N PHE A 154 -5.98 6.10 6.88
CA PHE A 154 -7.23 5.35 6.67
C PHE A 154 -8.34 6.18 6.05
N LEU A 155 -8.64 7.36 6.60
CA LEU A 155 -9.73 8.20 6.11
C LEU A 155 -9.45 8.72 4.69
N ASP A 156 -8.20 9.06 4.40
CA ASP A 156 -7.79 9.50 3.07
C ASP A 156 -7.91 8.36 2.05
N MET A 157 -7.55 7.13 2.43
CA MET A 157 -7.78 5.94 1.61
C MET A 157 -9.26 5.73 1.29
N LEU A 158 -10.16 5.90 2.27
CA LEU A 158 -11.61 5.77 2.06
C LEU A 158 -12.16 6.87 1.14
N ASN A 159 -11.64 8.09 1.25
CA ASN A 159 -12.00 9.18 0.34
C ASN A 159 -11.59 8.86 -1.11
N VAL A 160 -10.37 8.37 -1.33
CA VAL A 160 -9.90 7.93 -2.65
C VAL A 160 -10.77 6.79 -3.19
N TYR A 161 -11.12 5.81 -2.36
CA TYR A 161 -12.02 4.72 -2.72
C TYR A 161 -13.36 5.25 -3.24
N ARG A 162 -13.97 6.19 -2.50
CA ARG A 162 -15.25 6.80 -2.86
C ARG A 162 -15.15 7.55 -4.20
N MET A 163 -14.15 8.40 -4.37
CA MET A 163 -13.96 9.18 -5.61
C MET A 163 -13.78 8.27 -6.82
N TYR A 164 -13.01 7.18 -6.69
CA TYR A 164 -12.86 6.22 -7.78
C TYR A 164 -14.14 5.43 -8.05
N SER A 165 -14.97 5.17 -7.04
CA SER A 165 -16.26 4.54 -7.27
C SER A 165 -17.24 5.44 -8.04
N GLU A 166 -17.29 6.73 -7.69
CA GLU A 166 -18.07 7.73 -8.43
C GLU A 166 -17.58 7.83 -9.89
N LEU A 167 -16.26 7.86 -10.11
CA LEU A 167 -15.67 7.87 -11.46
C LEU A 167 -15.99 6.61 -12.27
N ILE A 168 -15.97 5.42 -11.67
CA ILE A 168 -16.38 4.17 -12.34
C ILE A 168 -17.84 4.27 -12.77
N SER A 169 -18.72 4.72 -11.88
CA SER A 169 -20.16 4.84 -12.15
C SER A 169 -20.42 5.80 -13.31
N SER A 170 -19.83 7.01 -13.28
CA SER A 170 -19.95 7.98 -14.36
C SER A 170 -19.40 7.44 -15.68
N SER A 171 -18.23 6.78 -15.66
CA SER A 171 -17.62 6.20 -16.86
C SER A 171 -18.49 5.11 -17.50
N ILE A 172 -19.21 4.31 -16.70
CA ILE A 172 -20.12 3.28 -17.20
C ILE A 172 -21.38 3.89 -17.83
N VAL A 173 -21.95 4.92 -17.19
CA VAL A 173 -23.13 5.63 -17.71
C VAL A 173 -22.81 6.33 -19.03
N GLU A 174 -21.66 6.99 -19.13
CA GLU A 174 -21.24 7.74 -20.33
C GLU A 174 -20.77 6.83 -21.48
N GLY A 175 -20.02 5.77 -21.17
CA GLY A 175 -19.34 4.95 -22.18
C GLY A 175 -20.15 3.75 -22.74
N GLY A 176 -21.40 3.57 -22.31
CA GLY A 176 -22.29 2.52 -22.84
C GLY A 176 -21.87 1.07 -22.50
N PRO A 177 -22.36 0.06 -23.26
CA PRO A 177 -22.34 -1.37 -22.86
C PRO A 177 -20.96 -1.99 -22.62
N PHE A 178 -19.88 -1.38 -23.12
CA PHE A 178 -18.52 -1.91 -23.02
C PHE A 178 -17.60 -1.10 -22.09
N ALA A 179 -18.09 0.02 -21.53
CA ALA A 179 -17.31 0.88 -20.65
C ALA A 179 -16.73 0.14 -19.44
N SER A 180 -17.52 -0.78 -18.86
CA SER A 180 -17.12 -1.60 -17.71
C SER A 180 -15.93 -2.53 -17.99
N LYS A 181 -15.61 -2.80 -19.27
CA LYS A 181 -14.53 -3.69 -19.70
C LYS A 181 -13.25 -2.97 -20.09
N THR A 182 -13.27 -1.63 -20.12
CA THR A 182 -12.12 -0.80 -20.47
C THR A 182 -10.96 -0.99 -19.47
N SER A 183 -9.72 -0.83 -19.95
CA SER A 183 -8.52 -0.88 -19.10
C SER A 183 -8.57 0.16 -18.00
N TYR A 184 -9.11 1.34 -18.29
CA TYR A 184 -9.28 2.43 -17.33
C TYR A 184 -10.21 2.04 -16.17
N VAL A 185 -11.43 1.57 -16.44
CA VAL A 185 -12.36 1.14 -15.37
C VAL A 185 -11.80 -0.05 -14.59
N LYS A 186 -11.10 -0.98 -15.26
CA LYS A 186 -10.41 -2.10 -14.58
C LYS A 186 -9.32 -1.61 -13.62
N LEU A 187 -8.58 -0.58 -13.99
CA LEU A 187 -7.54 0.02 -13.16
C LEU A 187 -8.13 0.71 -11.94
N LEU A 188 -9.21 1.47 -12.09
CA LEU A 188 -9.93 2.09 -10.96
C LEU A 188 -10.45 1.05 -9.96
N ARG A 189 -11.07 -0.03 -10.47
CA ARG A 189 -11.51 -1.16 -9.63
C ARG A 189 -10.35 -1.86 -8.92
N PHE A 190 -9.17 -1.86 -9.52
CA PHE A 190 -8.00 -2.45 -8.89
C PHE A 190 -7.56 -1.64 -7.67
N VAL A 191 -7.61 -0.30 -7.73
CA VAL A 191 -7.33 0.54 -6.55
C VAL A 191 -8.31 0.24 -5.41
N LYS A 192 -9.60 0.19 -5.73
CA LYS A 192 -10.65 -0.11 -4.76
C LYS A 192 -10.38 -1.44 -4.05
N ARG A 193 -10.11 -2.49 -4.83
CA ARG A 193 -9.75 -3.82 -4.27
C ARG A 193 -8.50 -3.78 -3.38
N GLU A 194 -7.43 -3.10 -3.80
CA GLU A 194 -6.21 -3.04 -2.98
C GLU A 194 -6.38 -2.21 -1.71
N THR A 195 -7.28 -1.22 -1.70
CA THR A 195 -7.66 -0.49 -0.48
C THR A 195 -8.32 -1.43 0.53
N LEU A 196 -9.29 -2.24 0.09
CA LEU A 196 -9.95 -3.22 0.97
C LEU A 196 -8.99 -4.30 1.43
N LYS A 197 -8.11 -4.78 0.54
CA LYS A 197 -7.10 -5.79 0.85
C LYS A 197 -6.09 -5.30 1.88
N LEU A 198 -5.67 -4.04 1.83
CA LEU A 198 -4.80 -3.45 2.86
C LEU A 198 -5.50 -3.48 4.22
N THR A 199 -6.77 -3.06 4.29
CA THR A 199 -7.56 -3.13 5.52
C THR A 199 -7.73 -4.55 6.02
N GLU A 200 -8.09 -5.50 5.16
CA GLU A 200 -8.19 -6.94 5.49
C GLU A 200 -6.85 -7.48 6.04
N THR A 201 -5.75 -7.20 5.33
CA THR A 201 -4.40 -7.66 5.71
C THR A 201 -3.99 -7.15 7.09
N PHE A 202 -4.30 -5.89 7.40
CA PHE A 202 -4.02 -5.34 8.72
C PHE A 202 -4.88 -5.99 9.80
N LEU A 203 -6.20 -6.10 9.58
CA LEU A 203 -7.13 -6.65 10.57
C LEU A 203 -6.83 -8.13 10.85
N ASP A 204 -6.48 -8.92 9.84
CA ASP A 204 -6.07 -10.32 9.98
C ASP A 204 -4.81 -10.48 10.86
N LYS A 205 -3.95 -9.46 10.91
CA LYS A 205 -2.68 -9.47 11.67
C LYS A 205 -2.74 -8.71 12.99
N ALA A 206 -3.86 -8.07 13.30
CA ALA A 206 -4.06 -7.33 14.54
C ALA A 206 -4.30 -8.29 15.71
N GLU A 207 -3.73 -7.97 16.88
CA GLU A 207 -3.90 -8.81 18.09
C GLU A 207 -5.29 -8.64 18.73
N ASP A 208 -5.86 -7.42 18.70
CA ASP A 208 -7.21 -7.11 19.19
C ASP A 208 -8.17 -6.76 18.04
N GLN A 209 -8.50 -7.76 17.24
CA GLN A 209 -9.38 -7.61 16.07
C GLN A 209 -10.76 -7.04 16.44
N SER A 210 -11.28 -7.38 17.62
CA SER A 210 -12.63 -6.94 18.04
C SER A 210 -12.67 -5.45 18.34
N GLN A 211 -11.70 -4.92 19.10
CA GLN A 211 -11.67 -3.49 19.40
C GLN A 211 -11.26 -2.66 18.19
N ILE A 212 -10.26 -3.12 17.44
CA ILE A 212 -9.79 -2.42 16.25
C ILE A 212 -10.89 -2.44 15.18
N GLY A 213 -11.57 -3.56 14.96
CA GLY A 213 -12.70 -3.65 14.04
C GLY A 213 -13.79 -2.60 14.33
N LYS A 214 -14.12 -2.36 15.60
CA LYS A 214 -15.11 -1.33 15.99
C LYS A 214 -14.70 0.10 15.62
N GLN A 215 -13.41 0.38 15.47
CA GLN A 215 -12.92 1.70 15.05
C GLN A 215 -12.92 1.83 13.53
N PHE A 216 -12.61 0.75 12.80
CA PHE A 216 -12.43 0.76 11.35
C PHE A 216 -13.72 0.50 10.56
N VAL A 217 -14.63 -0.31 11.09
CA VAL A 217 -15.88 -0.68 10.39
C VAL A 217 -16.83 0.50 10.18
N PRO A 218 -17.14 1.35 11.20
CA PRO A 218 -18.12 2.42 11.01
C PRO A 218 -17.78 3.41 9.88
N PRO A 219 -16.53 3.89 9.73
CA PRO A 219 -16.14 4.74 8.59
C PRO A 219 -16.29 4.07 7.22
N MET A 220 -16.25 2.73 7.14
CA MET A 220 -16.36 1.98 5.88
C MET A 220 -17.81 1.76 5.43
N MET A 221 -18.79 1.91 6.32
CA MET A 221 -20.20 1.58 6.05
C MET A 221 -20.75 2.32 4.82
N ASP A 222 -20.61 3.64 4.76
CA ASP A 222 -21.12 4.41 3.61
C ASP A 222 -20.26 4.27 2.33
N PRO A 223 -18.93 4.43 2.36
CA PRO A 223 -18.12 4.38 1.15
C PRO A 223 -17.99 2.99 0.54
N VAL A 224 -18.11 1.90 1.33
CA VAL A 224 -17.94 0.53 0.85
C VAL A 224 -19.28 -0.21 0.74
N LEU A 225 -20.06 -0.29 1.83
CA LEU A 225 -21.32 -1.05 1.80
C LEU A 225 -22.43 -0.27 1.10
N GLY A 226 -22.50 1.04 1.33
CA GLY A 226 -23.40 1.92 0.58
C GLY A 226 -23.11 1.89 -0.92
N ASP A 227 -21.83 1.89 -1.29
CA ASP A 227 -21.40 1.76 -2.69
C ASP A 227 -21.78 0.39 -3.30
N TYR A 228 -21.55 -0.70 -2.58
CA TYR A 228 -21.95 -2.04 -3.01
C TYR A 228 -23.47 -2.15 -3.24
N ALA A 229 -24.27 -1.57 -2.35
CA ALA A 229 -25.73 -1.58 -2.45
C ALA A 229 -26.24 -0.75 -3.63
N ARG A 230 -25.59 0.39 -3.93
CA ARG A 230 -25.99 1.33 -4.99
C ARG A 230 -25.49 0.93 -6.39
N ASN A 231 -24.43 0.14 -6.49
CA ASN A 231 -23.80 -0.21 -7.76
C ASN A 231 -24.56 -1.28 -8.56
N LEU A 232 -24.59 -1.07 -9.89
CA LEU A 232 -25.06 -2.05 -10.88
C LEU A 232 -24.34 -3.40 -10.70
N PRO A 233 -24.96 -4.55 -11.03
CA PRO A 233 -24.33 -5.87 -10.86
C PRO A 233 -22.91 -5.96 -11.44
N ASP A 234 -22.68 -5.36 -12.61
CA ASP A 234 -21.38 -5.33 -13.31
C ASP A 234 -20.32 -4.40 -12.67
N ALA A 235 -20.71 -3.59 -11.69
CA ALA A 235 -19.86 -2.65 -10.94
C ALA A 235 -19.64 -3.08 -9.48
N ARG A 236 -20.30 -4.14 -9.01
CA ARG A 236 -20.10 -4.69 -7.65
C ARG A 236 -18.74 -5.38 -7.55
N GLU A 237 -17.99 -5.05 -6.51
CA GLU A 237 -16.76 -5.76 -6.12
C GLU A 237 -17.06 -6.77 -5.02
N CYS A 238 -16.32 -7.88 -4.98
CA CYS A 238 -16.44 -8.84 -3.89
C CYS A 238 -16.15 -8.13 -2.56
N LEU A 239 -17.09 -8.25 -1.61
CA LEU A 239 -16.96 -7.68 -0.28
C LEU A 239 -15.79 -8.32 0.49
N ILE A 240 -15.27 -7.59 1.47
CA ILE A 240 -14.35 -8.12 2.48
C ILE A 240 -14.99 -9.37 3.08
N LYS A 241 -14.20 -10.44 3.27
CA LYS A 241 -14.69 -11.70 3.87
C LYS A 241 -15.45 -11.40 5.17
N ASN A 242 -16.54 -12.13 5.42
CA ASN A 242 -17.55 -11.92 6.47
C ASN A 242 -17.04 -11.74 7.92
N HIS A 243 -15.73 -11.82 8.20
CA HIS A 243 -15.15 -11.71 9.54
C HIS A 243 -15.26 -10.33 10.20
N LEU A 244 -15.66 -9.27 9.47
CA LEU A 244 -15.83 -7.93 10.02
C LEU A 244 -17.28 -7.57 10.38
N LEU A 245 -18.24 -8.43 10.05
CA LEU A 245 -19.67 -8.19 10.25
C LEU A 245 -20.31 -9.10 11.31
N ASP A 246 -19.54 -10.02 11.90
CA ASP A 246 -19.95 -10.92 12.98
C ASP A 246 -19.46 -10.44 14.36
#